data_AF-N9NQQ7-F1
#
_entry.id   AF-N9NQQ7-F1
#
_cell.length_a   1.000
_cell.length_b   1.000
_cell.length_c   1.000
_cell.angle_alpha   90.00
_cell.angle_beta   90.00
_cell.angle_gamma   90.00
#
_symmetry.space_group_name_H-M   'P 1'
#
loop_
_entity.id
_entity.type
_entity.pdbx_description
1 polymer ?
#
loop_
_entity_poly.entity_id
_entity_poly.type
_entity_poly.pdbx_seq_one_letter_code
_entity_poly.pdbx_strand_id
1 'polypeptide(L)'
;MKKLFALSLMVALVGCAEKKPLTPEEQWHGYCRSVGNAARTIMLDRQNAIEKEKAVEHANKIDDDITRSFILNIIDEVYALPEQEIKTDVDAAREKVRAEFTEKCIATPHDKMPDYKPF
;
A
#
# COMPACT_ATOMS: atom_id res chain seq x y z
N MET A 1 12.21 50.20 33.32
CA MET A 1 11.43 48.95 33.12
C MET A 1 10.73 48.98 31.77
N LYS A 2 11.35 48.40 30.75
CA LYS A 2 10.77 47.97 29.46
C LYS A 2 11.94 47.55 28.56
N LYS A 3 11.70 46.59 27.66
CA LYS A 3 12.57 46.17 26.54
C LYS A 3 13.53 44.99 26.77
N LEU A 4 13.06 43.88 27.34
CA LEU A 4 13.78 42.58 27.21
C LEU A 4 12.80 41.40 27.05
N PHE A 5 11.85 41.50 26.11
CA PHE A 5 10.88 40.42 25.82
C PHE A 5 10.73 40.13 24.31
N ALA A 6 11.80 40.29 23.53
CA ALA A 6 11.71 40.17 22.07
C ALA A 6 12.81 39.32 21.43
N LEU A 7 13.38 38.33 22.15
CA LEU A 7 14.46 37.49 21.59
C LEU A 7 14.30 35.98 21.84
N SER A 8 13.10 35.49 22.12
CA SER A 8 12.85 34.05 22.34
C SER A 8 11.89 33.40 21.34
N LEU A 9 11.42 34.14 20.31
CA LEU A 9 10.42 33.62 19.36
C LEU A 9 10.97 33.21 17.98
N MET A 10 12.29 33.29 17.74
CA MET A 10 12.87 32.98 16.42
C MET A 10 13.40 31.54 16.25
N VAL A 11 13.44 30.73 17.31
CA VAL A 11 13.95 29.34 17.20
C VAL A 11 12.86 28.34 16.78
N ALA A 12 11.59 28.75 16.75
CA ALA A 12 10.48 27.88 16.33
C ALA A 12 10.29 27.79 14.80
N LEU A 13 11.00 28.59 14.00
CA LEU A 13 10.85 28.61 12.53
C LEU A 13 11.78 27.64 11.79
N VAL A 14 12.63 26.88 12.49
CA VAL A 14 13.42 25.77 11.91
C VAL A 14 12.63 24.44 11.89
N GLY A 15 11.37 24.45 12.33
CA GLY A 15 10.49 23.29 12.42
C GLY A 15 9.84 22.81 11.12
N CYS A 16 10.31 23.27 9.96
CA CYS A 16 9.97 22.71 8.65
C CYS A 16 11.27 22.44 7.88
N ALA A 17 12.13 21.59 8.43
CA ALA A 17 13.09 20.88 7.59
C ALA A 17 12.26 20.06 6.60
N GLU A 18 12.29 20.44 5.31
CA GLU A 18 11.73 19.63 4.23
C GLU A 18 12.19 18.19 4.44
N LYS A 19 11.24 17.25 4.53
CA LYS A 19 11.60 15.83 4.69
C LYS A 19 12.55 15.48 3.55
N LYS A 20 13.70 14.91 3.90
CA LYS A 20 14.66 14.42 2.91
C LYS A 20 13.91 13.52 1.91
N PRO A 21 14.09 13.71 0.59
CA PRO A 21 13.46 12.83 -0.38
C PRO A 21 13.88 11.38 -0.11
N LEU A 22 12.92 10.46 -0.19
CA LEU A 22 13.15 9.04 0.02
C LEU A 22 14.10 8.48 -1.05
N THR A 23 14.95 7.53 -0.67
CA THR A 23 15.74 6.77 -1.66
C THR A 23 14.84 5.92 -2.55
N PRO A 24 15.29 5.50 -3.75
CA PRO A 24 14.50 4.59 -4.59
C PRO A 24 14.04 3.32 -3.85
N GLU A 25 14.90 2.75 -3.00
CA GLU A 25 14.58 1.57 -2.20
C GLU A 25 13.52 1.85 -1.14
N GLU A 26 13.58 3.03 -0.49
CA GLU A 26 12.56 3.46 0.47
C GLU A 26 11.22 3.73 -0.22
N GLN A 27 11.25 4.30 -1.43
CA GLN A 27 10.05 4.49 -2.25
C GLN A 27 9.45 3.15 -2.67
N TRP A 28 10.29 2.21 -3.14
CA TRP A 28 9.85 0.85 -3.50
C TRP A 28 9.24 0.13 -2.31
N HIS A 29 9.90 0.17 -1.15
CA HIS A 29 9.34 -0.42 0.06
C HIS A 29 8.02 0.26 0.45
N GLY A 30 7.90 1.58 0.28
CA GLY A 30 6.65 2.32 0.48
C GLY A 30 5.54 1.83 -0.46
N TYR A 31 5.84 1.69 -1.75
CA TYR A 31 4.94 1.14 -2.76
C TYR A 31 4.47 -0.28 -2.39
N CYS A 32 5.39 -1.17 -2.02
CA CYS A 32 5.04 -2.54 -1.69
C CYS A 32 4.17 -2.68 -0.44
N ARG A 33 4.25 -1.73 0.51
CA ARG A 33 3.27 -1.66 1.61
C ARG A 33 1.87 -1.35 1.09
N SER A 34 1.74 -0.45 0.11
CA SER A 34 0.46 -0.16 -0.56
C SER A 34 -0.06 -1.37 -1.35
N VAL A 35 0.82 -2.12 -2.02
CA VAL A 35 0.45 -3.38 -2.69
C VAL A 35 -0.10 -4.40 -1.68
N GLY A 36 0.57 -4.60 -0.55
CA GLY A 36 0.07 -5.44 0.54
C GLY A 36 -1.28 -4.97 1.08
N ASN A 37 -1.46 -3.66 1.27
CA ASN A 37 -2.74 -3.10 1.70
C ASN A 37 -3.86 -3.32 0.67
N ALA A 38 -3.54 -3.26 -0.62
CA ALA A 38 -4.49 -3.61 -1.66
C ALA A 38 -4.91 -5.09 -1.56
N ALA A 39 -3.97 -6.01 -1.29
CA ALA A 39 -4.29 -7.42 -1.04
C ALA A 39 -5.20 -7.62 0.17
N ARG A 40 -4.98 -6.87 1.24
CA ARG A 40 -5.86 -6.85 2.41
C ARG A 40 -7.30 -6.44 2.04
N THR A 41 -7.44 -5.39 1.23
CA THR A 41 -8.75 -4.88 0.77
C THR A 41 -9.42 -5.86 -0.18
N ILE A 42 -8.69 -6.49 -1.11
CA ILE A 42 -9.24 -7.48 -2.04
C ILE A 42 -9.73 -8.73 -1.28
N MET A 43 -9.03 -9.14 -0.22
CA MET A 43 -9.52 -10.19 0.67
C MET A 43 -10.80 -9.78 1.40
N LEU A 44 -10.89 -8.53 1.88
CA LEU A 44 -12.11 -7.99 2.47
C LEU A 44 -13.28 -8.04 1.46
N ASP A 45 -13.05 -7.59 0.22
CA ASP A 45 -14.04 -7.63 -0.85
C ASP A 45 -14.53 -9.05 -1.11
N ARG A 46 -13.62 -10.02 -1.18
CA ARG A 46 -13.95 -11.43 -1.35
C ARG A 46 -14.76 -11.98 -0.17
N GLN A 47 -14.38 -11.65 1.06
CA GLN A 47 -15.14 -12.04 2.26
C GLN A 47 -16.55 -11.43 2.28
N ASN A 48 -16.74 -10.28 1.64
CA ASN A 48 -18.04 -9.62 1.43
C ASN A 48 -18.75 -10.11 0.15
N ALA A 49 -18.32 -11.22 -0.43
CA ALA A 49 -18.92 -11.86 -1.61
C ALA A 49 -18.95 -10.98 -2.87
N ILE A 50 -17.99 -10.07 -3.04
CA ILE A 50 -17.76 -9.43 -4.33
C ILE A 50 -17.27 -10.50 -5.32
N GLU A 51 -17.84 -10.50 -6.52
CA GLU A 51 -17.49 -11.44 -7.58
C GLU A 51 -16.10 -11.12 -8.17
N LYS A 52 -15.36 -12.16 -8.58
CA LYS A 52 -14.01 -12.02 -9.14
C LYS A 52 -14.01 -11.10 -10.36
N GLU A 53 -15.01 -11.24 -11.21
CA GLU A 53 -15.19 -10.48 -12.45
C GLU A 53 -15.29 -8.99 -12.15
N LYS A 54 -15.93 -8.60 -11.04
CA LYS A 54 -16.03 -7.20 -10.61
C LYS A 54 -14.73 -6.65 -10.07
N ALA A 55 -13.98 -7.46 -9.32
CA ALA A 55 -12.64 -7.09 -8.88
C ALA A 55 -11.70 -6.88 -10.10
N VAL A 56 -11.75 -7.79 -11.08
CA VAL A 56 -10.97 -7.68 -12.33
C VAL A 56 -11.38 -6.46 -13.15
N GLU A 57 -12.69 -6.19 -13.29
CA GLU A 57 -13.21 -5.01 -13.98
C GLU A 57 -12.67 -3.71 -13.34
N HIS A 58 -12.60 -3.66 -12.01
CA HIS A 58 -12.04 -2.53 -11.29
C HIS A 58 -10.52 -2.40 -11.49
N ALA A 59 -9.77 -3.51 -11.38
CA ALA A 59 -8.31 -3.53 -11.56
C ALA A 59 -7.89 -3.09 -12.96
N ASN A 60 -8.66 -3.41 -13.99
CA ASN A 60 -8.38 -3.01 -15.37
C ASN A 60 -8.49 -1.50 -15.63
N LYS A 61 -9.00 -0.72 -14.66
CA LYS A 61 -9.04 0.76 -14.73
C LYS A 61 -7.75 1.42 -14.23
N ILE A 62 -6.79 0.63 -13.72
CA ILE A 62 -5.47 1.11 -13.30
C ILE A 62 -4.63 1.32 -14.56
N ASP A 63 -4.08 2.52 -14.76
CA ASP A 63 -3.29 2.86 -15.94
C ASP A 63 -1.88 2.24 -15.89
N ASP A 64 -1.21 2.35 -14.73
CA ASP A 64 0.13 1.80 -14.49
C ASP A 64 0.13 0.27 -14.62
N ASP A 65 0.95 -0.25 -15.54
CA ASP A 65 0.96 -1.66 -15.92
C ASP A 65 1.57 -2.56 -14.84
N ILE A 66 2.60 -2.09 -14.13
CA ILE A 66 3.20 -2.78 -13.00
C ILE A 66 2.16 -2.96 -11.89
N THR A 67 1.51 -1.88 -11.50
CA THR A 67 0.47 -1.89 -10.45
C THR A 67 -0.71 -2.73 -10.87
N ARG A 68 -1.23 -2.56 -12.08
CA ARG A 68 -2.32 -3.39 -12.60
C ARG A 68 -1.96 -4.88 -12.55
N SER A 69 -0.73 -5.25 -12.92
CA SER A 69 -0.26 -6.64 -12.89
C SER A 69 -0.21 -7.20 -11.47
N PHE A 70 0.30 -6.44 -10.50
CA PHE A 70 0.27 -6.85 -9.09
C PHE A 70 -1.16 -7.06 -8.59
N ILE A 71 -2.06 -6.11 -8.87
CA ILE A 71 -3.46 -6.20 -8.43
C ILE A 71 -4.19 -7.39 -9.07
N LEU A 72 -3.99 -7.64 -10.36
CA LEU A 72 -4.58 -8.80 -11.03
C LEU A 72 -4.07 -10.12 -10.44
N ASN A 73 -2.77 -10.23 -10.16
CA ASN A 73 -2.22 -11.41 -9.50
C ASN A 73 -2.79 -11.62 -8.10
N ILE A 74 -2.91 -10.54 -7.31
CA ILE A 74 -3.56 -10.59 -6.00
C ILE A 74 -4.99 -11.12 -6.12
N ILE A 75 -5.76 -10.62 -7.08
CA ILE A 75 -7.14 -11.10 -7.31
C ILE A 75 -7.13 -12.59 -7.66
N ASP A 76 -6.24 -13.04 -8.54
CA ASP A 76 -6.18 -14.45 -8.91
C ASP A 76 -5.87 -15.36 -7.71
N GLU A 77 -4.85 -15.03 -6.93
CA GLU A 77 -4.45 -15.82 -5.76
C GLU A 77 -5.48 -15.74 -4.63
N VAL A 78 -5.97 -14.54 -4.30
CA VAL A 78 -6.97 -14.35 -3.25
C VAL A 78 -8.24 -15.09 -3.60
N TYR A 79 -8.70 -15.09 -4.86
CA TYR A 79 -9.92 -15.81 -5.25
C TYR A 79 -9.74 -17.33 -5.40
N ALA A 80 -8.50 -17.82 -5.43
CA ALA A 80 -8.20 -19.25 -5.42
C ALA A 80 -8.24 -19.89 -4.02
N LEU A 81 -8.15 -19.10 -2.93
CA LEU A 81 -8.16 -19.65 -1.56
C LEU A 81 -9.51 -20.33 -1.24
N PRO A 82 -9.57 -21.39 -0.42
CA PRO A 82 -10.86 -21.97 -0.02
C PRO A 82 -11.72 -21.00 0.80
N GLU A 83 -13.03 -20.94 0.54
CA GLU A 83 -13.94 -20.05 1.27
C GLU A 83 -13.89 -20.24 2.80
N GLN A 84 -13.74 -21.48 3.24
CA GLN A 84 -13.70 -21.81 4.66
C GLN A 84 -12.47 -21.19 5.35
N GLU A 85 -11.33 -21.14 4.67
CA GLU A 85 -10.10 -20.55 5.20
C GLU A 85 -10.24 -19.04 5.40
N ILE A 86 -10.93 -18.36 4.50
CA ILE A 86 -11.06 -16.89 4.55
C ILE A 86 -12.22 -16.41 5.44
N LYS A 87 -13.15 -17.29 5.82
CA LYS A 87 -14.32 -16.96 6.67
C LYS A 87 -14.14 -17.35 8.14
N THR A 88 -13.21 -18.24 8.46
CA THR A 88 -13.01 -18.73 9.85
C THR A 88 -12.33 -17.69 10.74
N ASP A 89 -11.21 -17.14 10.30
CA ASP A 89 -10.52 -16.03 10.96
C ASP A 89 -10.27 -14.92 9.93
N VAL A 90 -11.23 -14.02 9.85
CA VAL A 90 -11.29 -13.02 8.77
C VAL A 90 -10.12 -12.04 8.84
N ASP A 91 -9.65 -11.70 10.03
CA ASP A 91 -8.58 -10.73 10.23
C ASP A 91 -7.21 -11.38 10.05
N ALA A 92 -7.03 -12.62 10.52
CA ALA A 92 -5.81 -13.37 10.24
C ALA A 92 -5.64 -13.64 8.73
N ALA A 93 -6.72 -13.98 8.02
CA ALA A 93 -6.67 -14.18 6.57
C ALA A 93 -6.25 -12.90 5.82
N ARG A 94 -6.79 -11.75 6.22
CA ARG A 94 -6.43 -10.42 5.68
C ARG A 94 -4.97 -10.06 5.94
N GLU A 95 -4.49 -10.23 7.18
CA GLU A 95 -3.11 -9.90 7.53
C GLU A 95 -2.11 -10.86 6.88
N LYS A 96 -2.46 -12.14 6.73
CA LYS A 96 -1.65 -13.13 6.02
C LYS A 96 -1.40 -12.67 4.58
N VAL A 97 -2.46 -12.37 3.82
CA VAL A 97 -2.29 -11.93 2.42
C VAL A 97 -1.61 -10.57 2.32
N ARG A 98 -1.86 -9.65 3.26
CA ARG A 98 -1.17 -8.35 3.30
C ARG A 98 0.35 -8.54 3.40
N ALA A 99 0.78 -9.37 4.35
CA ALA A 99 2.20 -9.65 4.57
C ALA A 99 2.82 -10.35 3.36
N GLU A 100 2.18 -11.42 2.89
CA GLU A 100 2.65 -12.22 1.75
C GLU A 100 2.85 -11.37 0.49
N PHE A 101 1.88 -10.53 0.13
CA PHE A 101 1.99 -9.68 -1.06
C PHE A 101 2.92 -8.48 -0.88
N THR A 102 3.11 -8.00 0.36
CA THR A 102 4.18 -7.03 0.64
C THR A 102 5.55 -7.65 0.36
N GLU A 103 5.79 -8.86 0.88
CA GLU A 103 7.07 -9.57 0.71
C GLU A 103 7.32 -9.97 -0.75
N LYS A 104 6.31 -10.50 -1.44
CA LYS A 104 6.39 -10.81 -2.88
C LYS A 104 6.74 -9.57 -3.70
N CYS A 105 6.11 -8.43 -3.42
CA CYS A 105 6.44 -7.17 -4.09
C CYS A 105 7.88 -6.75 -3.81
N ILE A 106 8.32 -6.78 -2.54
CA ILE A 106 9.71 -6.42 -2.17
C ILE A 106 10.73 -7.29 -2.92
N ALA A 107 10.45 -8.59 -3.04
CA ALA A 107 11.31 -9.54 -3.74
C ALA A 107 11.24 -9.46 -5.27
N THR A 108 10.28 -8.72 -5.83
CA THR A 108 10.11 -8.59 -7.28
C THR A 108 11.17 -7.63 -7.84
N PRO A 109 11.99 -8.08 -8.81
CA PRO A 109 12.92 -7.20 -9.51
C PRO A 109 12.16 -6.05 -10.18
N HIS A 110 12.67 -4.83 -10.06
CA HIS A 110 12.08 -3.64 -10.64
C HIS A 110 13.18 -2.71 -11.15
N ASP A 111 13.04 -2.27 -12.40
CA ASP A 111 13.95 -1.32 -13.03
C ASP A 111 13.36 0.11 -13.08
N LYS A 112 12.07 0.24 -12.74
CA LYS A 112 11.30 1.47 -12.78
C LYS A 112 10.36 1.55 -11.60
N MET A 113 10.26 2.73 -11.00
CA MET A 113 9.22 3.01 -10.01
C MET A 113 7.87 3.17 -10.72
N PRO A 114 6.82 2.47 -10.25
CA PRO A 114 5.45 2.67 -10.71
C PRO A 114 5.01 4.13 -10.54
N ASP A 115 4.18 4.63 -11.45
CA ASP A 115 3.54 5.94 -11.27
C ASP A 115 2.35 5.77 -10.32
N TYR A 116 2.67 5.66 -9.02
CA TYR A 116 1.68 5.49 -7.98
C TYR A 116 1.60 6.75 -7.13
N LYS A 117 0.37 7.23 -6.91
CA LYS A 117 0.13 8.32 -5.98
C LYS A 117 0.32 7.78 -4.55
N PRO A 118 1.21 8.36 -3.72
CA PRO A 118 1.27 8.01 -2.32
C PRO A 118 -0.09 8.28 -1.67
N PHE A 119 -0.64 7.29 -0.97
CA PHE A 119 -1.89 7.42 -0.22
C PHE A 119 -1.65 8.08 1.14
#